data_AF-K2EPJ6-F1
#
_entry.id   AF-K2EPJ6-F1
#
_cell.length_a   1.000
_cell.length_b   1.000
_cell.length_c   1.000
_cell.angle_alpha   90.00
_cell.angle_beta   90.00
_cell.angle_gamma   90.00
#
_symmetry.space_group_name_H-M   'P 1'
#
loop_
_entity.id
_entity.type
_entity.pdbx_description
1 polymer ?
#
loop_
_entity_poly.entity_id
_entity_poly.type
_entity_poly.pdbx_seq_one_letter_code
_entity_poly.pdbx_strand_id
1 'polypeptide(L)'
;MFTKNIKKLIIEAQKQMSHSFDPLHDLRHVERVVENTKKISQNIKLSQKERDALELAAWWHDASRALSNKPSMIWMAFFDDNLSAFALLFYAIRHRVVSSVALKAFWMLMCNGMITGKFITKIFADKRTKILLNLLKDADMMDVINIDRFYEAGRIAQMSKANLRKFRTLIWFNLHTNILQMKTIEARVYIEEIMKNLIEWLSEAENYLWHVENFGEEWMEKTLSRLRNNLNGIIELNSISYAMAN
;
A
#
# COMPACT_ATOMS: atom_id res chain seq x y z
N MET A 1 15.28 -11.81 13.71
CA MET A 1 15.70 -13.04 13.01
C MET A 1 14.49 -13.94 12.90
N PHE A 2 13.97 -14.16 11.68
CA PHE A 2 12.76 -14.96 11.47
C PHE A 2 12.90 -16.39 11.99
N THR A 3 11.86 -16.90 12.65
CA THR A 3 11.78 -18.35 12.87
C THR A 3 11.75 -19.05 11.52
N LYS A 4 12.46 -20.18 11.38
CA LYS A 4 12.56 -20.99 10.14
C LYS A 4 11.19 -21.32 9.51
N ASN A 5 10.13 -21.27 10.32
CA ASN A 5 8.77 -21.59 9.93
C ASN A 5 8.05 -20.43 9.22
N ILE A 6 8.20 -19.17 9.67
CA ILE A 6 7.52 -18.01 9.04
C ILE A 6 8.04 -17.76 7.63
N LYS A 7 9.33 -18.01 7.38
CA LYS A 7 9.92 -17.93 6.02
C LYS A 7 9.16 -18.78 4.99
N LYS A 8 8.61 -19.94 5.39
CA LYS A 8 7.82 -20.78 4.48
C LYS A 8 6.54 -20.08 4.01
N LEU A 9 5.88 -19.33 4.91
CA LEU A 9 4.67 -18.59 4.56
C LEU A 9 4.97 -17.36 3.69
N ILE A 10 6.14 -16.74 3.87
CA ILE A 10 6.61 -15.66 2.98
C ILE A 10 6.90 -16.21 1.58
N ILE A 11 7.63 -17.31 1.48
CA ILE A 11 7.93 -17.96 0.18
C ILE A 11 6.63 -18.33 -0.55
N GLU A 12 5.63 -18.82 0.18
CA GLU A 12 4.35 -19.15 -0.43
C GLU A 12 3.61 -17.89 -0.91
N ALA A 13 3.61 -16.80 -0.13
CA ALA A 13 3.03 -15.52 -0.58
C ALA A 13 3.71 -15.02 -1.87
N GLN A 14 5.04 -15.05 -1.92
CA GLN A 14 5.81 -14.68 -3.11
C GLN A 14 5.41 -15.52 -4.32
N LYS A 15 5.25 -16.83 -4.13
CA LYS A 15 4.79 -17.74 -5.17
C LYS A 15 3.37 -17.44 -5.62
N GLN A 16 2.45 -17.08 -4.72
CA GLN A 16 1.11 -16.69 -5.13
C GLN A 16 1.17 -15.40 -5.96
N MET A 17 1.84 -14.37 -5.45
CA MET A 17 1.96 -13.07 -6.11
C MET A 17 2.72 -13.10 -7.43
N SER A 18 3.64 -14.05 -7.65
CA SER A 18 4.33 -14.21 -8.94
C SER A 18 3.40 -14.59 -10.10
N HIS A 19 2.18 -15.04 -9.81
CA HIS A 19 1.15 -15.31 -10.81
C HIS A 19 0.18 -14.13 -11.04
N SER A 20 0.37 -13.00 -10.33
CA SER A 20 -0.42 -11.79 -10.56
C SER A 20 -0.04 -11.18 -11.91
N PHE A 21 -1.04 -10.97 -12.77
CA PHE A 21 -0.91 -10.27 -14.04
C PHE A 21 -1.30 -8.78 -13.94
N ASP A 22 -1.66 -8.31 -12.75
CA ASP A 22 -2.01 -6.92 -12.51
C ASP A 22 -0.73 -6.11 -12.25
N PRO A 23 -0.28 -5.23 -13.17
CA PRO A 23 0.94 -4.46 -13.00
C PRO A 23 0.89 -3.47 -11.82
N LEU A 24 -0.30 -3.24 -11.25
CA LEU A 24 -0.50 -2.38 -10.09
C LEU A 24 -0.54 -3.14 -8.77
N HIS A 25 -0.70 -4.46 -8.81
CA HIS A 25 -0.84 -5.37 -7.66
C HIS A 25 0.02 -6.63 -7.88
N ASP A 26 1.25 -6.44 -8.34
CA ASP A 26 2.21 -7.49 -8.62
C ASP A 26 3.11 -7.79 -7.41
N LEU A 27 4.04 -8.74 -7.58
CA LEU A 27 5.00 -9.06 -6.54
C LEU A 27 5.86 -7.84 -6.12
N ARG A 28 6.21 -6.96 -7.08
CA ARG A 28 7.03 -5.77 -6.79
C ARG A 28 6.30 -4.78 -5.89
N HIS A 29 4.98 -4.61 -6.08
CA HIS A 29 4.15 -3.82 -5.17
C HIS A 29 4.26 -4.36 -3.73
N VAL A 30 4.04 -5.67 -3.54
CA VAL A 30 4.11 -6.29 -2.21
C VAL A 30 5.50 -6.16 -1.58
N GLU A 31 6.56 -6.30 -2.37
CA GLU A 31 7.95 -6.07 -1.92
C GLU A 31 8.14 -4.64 -1.39
N ARG A 32 7.68 -3.63 -2.12
CA ARG A 32 7.76 -2.23 -1.70
C ARG A 32 6.92 -1.95 -0.44
N VAL A 33 5.73 -2.55 -0.31
CA VAL A 33 4.92 -2.44 0.92
C VAL A 33 5.67 -3.05 2.11
N VAL A 34 6.30 -4.21 1.94
CA VAL A 34 7.12 -4.84 2.99
C VAL A 34 8.28 -3.93 3.39
N GLU A 35 8.99 -3.33 2.43
CA GLU A 35 10.05 -2.36 2.72
C GLU A 35 9.51 -1.12 3.45
N ASN A 36 8.38 -0.58 3.01
CA ASN A 36 7.73 0.56 3.66
C ASN A 36 7.36 0.24 5.11
N THR A 37 6.76 -0.93 5.39
CA THR A 37 6.46 -1.34 6.77
C THR A 37 7.72 -1.41 7.64
N LYS A 38 8.83 -1.88 7.09
CA LYS A 38 10.13 -1.89 7.79
C LYS A 38 10.59 -0.47 8.07
N LYS A 39 10.58 0.43 7.09
CA LYS A 39 11.00 1.84 7.22
C LYS A 39 10.19 2.57 8.30
N ILE A 40 8.85 2.55 8.20
CA ILE A 40 7.99 3.35 9.09
C ILE A 40 7.87 2.76 10.50
N SER A 41 8.21 1.48 10.71
CA SER A 41 8.15 0.83 12.03
C SER A 41 9.46 0.88 12.81
N GLN A 42 10.55 1.44 12.26
CA GLN A 42 11.86 1.48 12.92
C GLN A 42 11.81 2.19 14.28
N ASN A 43 11.18 3.37 14.32
CA ASN A 43 11.12 4.22 15.51
C ASN A 43 9.98 3.86 16.47
N ILE A 44 9.15 2.88 16.10
CA ILE A 44 8.03 2.44 16.92
C ILE A 44 8.48 1.25 17.77
N LYS A 45 8.19 1.31 19.08
CA LYS A 45 8.49 0.22 20.02
C LYS A 45 7.57 -0.99 19.77
N LEU A 46 7.96 -1.82 18.81
CA LEU A 46 7.34 -3.11 18.47
C LEU A 46 8.19 -4.28 18.96
N SER A 47 7.54 -5.29 19.55
CA SER A 47 8.18 -6.57 19.85
C SER A 47 8.53 -7.30 18.55
N GLN A 48 9.48 -8.24 18.61
CA GLN A 48 9.86 -9.02 17.42
C GLN A 48 8.67 -9.76 16.81
N LYS A 49 7.76 -10.30 17.63
CA LYS A 49 6.55 -10.99 17.14
C LYS A 49 5.62 -10.06 16.36
N GLU A 50 5.54 -8.78 16.76
CA GLU A 50 4.72 -7.79 16.07
C GLU A 50 5.37 -7.35 14.75
N ARG A 51 6.70 -7.20 14.72
CA ARG A 51 7.44 -6.93 13.48
C ARG A 51 7.30 -8.07 12.47
N ASP A 52 7.48 -9.31 12.93
CA ASP A 52 7.32 -10.50 12.09
C ASP A 52 5.87 -10.64 11.59
N ALA A 53 4.88 -10.30 12.41
CA ALA A 53 3.46 -10.34 12.01
C ALA A 53 3.10 -9.23 11.02
N LEU A 54 3.65 -8.02 11.20
CA LEU A 54 3.47 -6.91 10.27
C LEU A 54 4.08 -7.22 8.90
N GLU A 55 5.31 -7.75 8.87
CA GLU A 55 5.95 -8.17 7.62
C GLU A 55 5.16 -9.32 6.95
N LEU A 56 4.71 -10.31 7.73
CA LEU A 56 3.90 -11.40 7.18
C LEU A 56 2.55 -10.90 6.65
N ALA A 57 1.88 -9.97 7.33
CA ALA A 57 0.64 -9.37 6.85
C ALA A 57 0.88 -8.58 5.55
N ALA A 58 1.97 -7.80 5.47
CA ALA A 58 2.35 -7.09 4.25
C ALA A 58 2.57 -8.05 3.07
N TRP A 59 3.24 -9.19 3.26
CA TRP A 59 3.40 -10.20 2.21
C TRP A 59 2.08 -10.78 1.70
N TRP A 60 1.09 -10.91 2.57
CA TRP A 60 -0.17 -11.59 2.25
C TRP A 60 -1.32 -10.65 1.88
N HIS A 61 -1.21 -9.33 2.09
CA HIS A 61 -2.37 -8.43 1.98
C HIS A 61 -3.07 -8.48 0.61
N ASP A 62 -2.29 -8.60 -0.46
CA ASP A 62 -2.78 -8.67 -1.84
C ASP A 62 -2.85 -10.11 -2.42
N ALA A 63 -2.62 -11.15 -1.61
CA ALA A 63 -2.57 -12.54 -2.10
C ALA A 63 -3.88 -12.99 -2.78
N SER A 64 -5.03 -12.48 -2.34
CA SER A 64 -6.34 -12.71 -2.96
C SER A 64 -6.42 -12.24 -4.42
N ARG A 65 -5.68 -11.18 -4.80
CA ARG A 65 -5.64 -10.63 -6.16
C ARG A 65 -5.05 -11.63 -7.13
N ALA A 66 -3.98 -12.31 -6.73
CA ALA A 66 -3.35 -13.36 -7.53
C ALA A 66 -4.18 -14.64 -7.61
N LEU A 67 -5.02 -14.91 -6.60
CA LEU A 67 -5.89 -16.09 -6.56
C LEU A 67 -7.17 -15.95 -7.39
N SER A 68 -7.57 -14.72 -7.72
CA SER A 68 -8.83 -14.45 -8.41
C SER A 68 -8.61 -13.94 -9.82
N ASN A 69 -8.77 -14.81 -10.81
CA ASN A 69 -8.58 -14.45 -12.22
C ASN A 69 -9.67 -13.53 -12.80
N LYS A 70 -10.85 -13.41 -12.16
CA LYS A 70 -11.97 -12.51 -12.55
C LYS A 70 -13.00 -12.26 -11.42
N PRO A 71 -12.69 -11.53 -10.36
CA PRO A 71 -13.70 -11.17 -9.38
C PRO A 71 -14.47 -9.91 -9.82
N SER A 72 -15.77 -9.89 -9.55
CA SER A 72 -16.57 -8.67 -9.75
C SER A 72 -16.04 -7.54 -8.84
N MET A 73 -16.02 -6.28 -9.32
CA MET A 73 -15.56 -5.12 -8.54
C MET A 73 -16.23 -5.03 -7.15
N ILE A 74 -17.50 -5.44 -7.08
CA ILE A 74 -18.29 -5.44 -5.84
C ILE A 74 -17.74 -6.50 -4.88
N TRP A 75 -17.54 -7.75 -5.33
CA TRP A 75 -16.99 -8.81 -4.49
C TRP A 75 -15.58 -8.50 -3.95
N MET A 76 -14.73 -7.85 -4.74
CA MET A 76 -13.41 -7.43 -4.29
C MET A 76 -13.49 -6.41 -3.15
N ALA A 77 -14.37 -5.41 -3.25
CA ALA A 77 -14.50 -4.39 -2.21
C ALA A 77 -14.94 -4.95 -0.84
N PHE A 78 -15.60 -6.12 -0.79
CA PHE A 78 -16.10 -6.72 0.45
C PHE A 78 -15.19 -7.81 1.05
N PHE A 79 -14.45 -8.56 0.22
CA PHE A 79 -13.82 -9.82 0.65
C PHE A 79 -12.34 -9.96 0.34
N ASP A 80 -11.72 -9.04 -0.38
CA ASP A 80 -10.33 -9.17 -0.84
C ASP A 80 -9.34 -9.39 0.33
N ASP A 81 -9.32 -8.48 1.31
CA ASP A 81 -8.48 -8.60 2.50
C ASP A 81 -8.80 -9.83 3.38
N ASN A 82 -10.07 -10.22 3.46
CA ASN A 82 -10.48 -11.40 4.22
C ASN A 82 -10.03 -12.69 3.52
N LEU A 83 -10.09 -12.72 2.19
CA LEU A 83 -9.64 -13.85 1.39
C LEU A 83 -8.13 -14.03 1.52
N SER A 84 -7.37 -12.94 1.50
CA SER A 84 -5.94 -12.92 1.83
C SER A 84 -5.67 -13.48 3.24
N ALA A 85 -6.47 -13.09 4.24
CA ALA A 85 -6.38 -13.64 5.58
C ALA A 85 -6.64 -15.15 5.62
N PHE A 86 -7.74 -15.61 5.01
CA PHE A 86 -8.08 -17.04 4.98
C PHE A 86 -7.06 -17.87 4.19
N ALA A 87 -6.50 -17.32 3.11
CA ALA A 87 -5.41 -17.95 2.36
C ALA A 87 -4.18 -18.13 3.27
N LEU A 88 -3.76 -17.07 3.98
CA LEU A 88 -2.67 -17.16 4.96
C LEU A 88 -2.93 -18.26 5.99
N LEU A 89 -4.15 -18.32 6.55
CA LEU A 89 -4.51 -19.34 7.54
C LEU A 89 -4.46 -20.76 6.96
N PHE A 90 -5.00 -20.95 5.75
CA PHE A 90 -4.95 -22.23 5.03
C PHE A 90 -3.52 -22.72 4.85
N TYR A 91 -2.62 -21.85 4.38
CA TYR A 91 -1.21 -22.21 4.19
C TYR A 91 -0.45 -22.39 5.50
N ALA A 92 -0.79 -21.63 6.55
CA ALA A 92 -0.29 -21.86 7.89
C ALA A 92 -0.65 -23.25 8.41
N ILE A 93 -1.89 -23.72 8.19
CA ILE A 93 -2.32 -25.07 8.55
C ILE A 93 -1.61 -26.12 7.68
N ARG A 94 -1.61 -25.94 6.36
CA ARG A 94 -1.00 -26.85 5.38
C ARG A 94 0.47 -27.10 5.67
N HIS A 95 1.22 -26.06 6.03
CA HIS A 95 2.64 -26.16 6.36
C HIS A 95 2.93 -26.47 7.83
N ARG A 96 1.90 -26.64 8.66
CA ARG A 96 2.00 -26.84 10.12
C ARG A 96 2.76 -25.70 10.83
N VAL A 97 2.50 -24.46 10.43
CA VAL A 97 3.11 -23.21 10.92
C VAL A 97 2.08 -22.31 11.65
N VAL A 98 1.03 -22.89 12.23
CA VAL A 98 0.08 -22.13 13.05
C VAL A 98 0.79 -21.62 14.30
N SER A 99 1.07 -20.33 14.34
CA SER A 99 1.88 -19.68 15.36
C SER A 99 1.26 -18.35 15.78
N SER A 100 1.67 -17.82 16.94
CA SER A 100 1.20 -16.50 17.39
C SER A 100 1.47 -15.36 16.38
N VAL A 101 2.53 -15.46 15.57
CA VAL A 101 2.84 -14.53 14.49
C VAL A 101 1.84 -14.67 13.34
N ALA A 102 1.61 -15.90 12.86
CA ALA A 102 0.66 -16.18 11.78
C ALA A 102 -0.78 -15.79 12.16
N LEU A 103 -1.20 -16.09 13.39
CA LEU A 103 -2.52 -15.69 13.89
C LEU A 103 -2.67 -14.17 14.02
N LYS A 104 -1.62 -13.48 14.46
CA LYS A 104 -1.65 -12.00 14.56
C LYS A 104 -1.72 -11.36 13.17
N ALA A 105 -0.95 -11.86 12.20
CA ALA A 105 -1.03 -11.42 10.81
C ALA A 105 -2.42 -11.70 10.20
N PHE A 106 -2.99 -12.89 10.44
CA PHE A 106 -4.36 -13.22 10.07
C PHE A 106 -5.36 -12.19 10.58
N TRP A 107 -5.33 -11.88 11.89
CA TRP A 107 -6.25 -10.90 12.47
C TRP A 107 -6.05 -9.49 11.94
N MET A 108 -4.81 -9.09 11.64
CA MET A 108 -4.53 -7.81 10.99
C MET A 108 -5.19 -7.73 9.61
N LEU A 109 -5.06 -8.77 8.78
CA LEU A 109 -5.67 -8.83 7.45
C LEU A 109 -7.20 -8.82 7.53
N MET A 110 -7.79 -9.59 8.45
CA MET A 110 -9.24 -9.54 8.72
C MET A 110 -9.72 -8.14 9.12
N CYS A 111 -8.87 -7.33 9.78
CA CYS A 111 -9.18 -5.96 10.16
C CYS A 111 -8.93 -4.93 9.03
N ASN A 112 -8.27 -5.32 7.94
CA ASN A 112 -7.86 -4.40 6.87
C ASN A 112 -9.05 -3.93 6.01
N GLY A 113 -10.01 -4.84 5.77
CA GLY A 113 -11.16 -4.64 4.90
C GLY A 113 -11.98 -3.37 5.12
N MET A 114 -12.50 -2.80 4.03
CA MET A 114 -13.22 -1.52 4.03
C MET A 114 -14.52 -1.53 4.85
N ILE A 115 -15.29 -2.63 4.83
CA ILE A 115 -16.61 -2.72 5.48
C ILE A 115 -16.59 -3.76 6.59
N THR A 116 -16.32 -5.02 6.24
CA THR A 116 -16.18 -6.13 7.19
C THR A 116 -15.03 -5.89 8.16
N GLY A 117 -13.89 -5.38 7.67
CA GLY A 117 -12.74 -5.03 8.50
C GLY A 117 -13.01 -3.91 9.51
N LYS A 118 -13.86 -2.92 9.20
CA LYS A 118 -14.25 -1.89 10.19
C LYS A 118 -15.03 -2.50 11.37
N PHE A 119 -15.94 -3.42 11.09
CA PHE A 119 -16.71 -4.11 12.13
C PHE A 119 -15.79 -5.00 12.98
N ILE A 120 -14.94 -5.80 12.34
CA ILE A 120 -13.97 -6.68 13.03
C ILE A 120 -12.98 -5.84 13.86
N THR A 121 -12.46 -4.74 13.31
CA THR A 121 -11.58 -3.82 14.03
C THR A 121 -12.23 -3.27 15.29
N LYS A 122 -13.52 -2.93 15.23
CA LYS A 122 -14.24 -2.39 16.39
C LYS A 122 -14.36 -3.41 17.52
N ILE A 123 -14.51 -4.70 17.18
CA ILE A 123 -14.76 -5.76 18.16
C ILE A 123 -13.46 -6.40 18.67
N PHE A 124 -12.49 -6.63 17.78
CA PHE A 124 -11.35 -7.51 18.05
C PHE A 124 -9.99 -6.80 18.07
N ALA A 125 -9.87 -5.58 17.51
CA ALA A 125 -8.58 -4.90 17.46
C ALA A 125 -8.29 -4.12 18.76
N ASP A 126 -7.33 -4.62 19.53
CA ASP A 126 -6.75 -3.91 20.67
C ASP A 126 -5.89 -2.72 20.21
N LYS A 127 -5.41 -1.90 21.16
CA LYS A 127 -4.59 -0.71 20.85
C LYS A 127 -3.34 -1.06 20.05
N ARG A 128 -2.70 -2.20 20.34
CA ARG A 128 -1.49 -2.65 19.63
C ARG A 128 -1.79 -3.07 18.20
N THR A 129 -2.87 -3.82 17.98
CA THR A 129 -3.33 -4.25 16.65
C THR A 129 -3.73 -3.06 15.80
N LYS A 130 -4.37 -2.04 16.37
CA LYS A 130 -4.66 -0.78 15.67
C LYS A 130 -3.40 -0.07 15.18
N ILE A 131 -2.33 -0.04 15.98
CA ILE A 131 -1.04 0.52 15.55
C ILE A 131 -0.50 -0.26 14.36
N LEU A 132 -0.45 -1.60 14.45
CA LEU A 132 0.05 -2.43 13.35
C LEU A 132 -0.80 -2.31 12.08
N LEU A 133 -2.12 -2.22 12.22
CA LEU A 133 -3.04 -2.02 11.11
C LEU A 133 -2.84 -0.66 10.44
N ASN A 134 -2.60 0.39 11.23
CA ASN A 134 -2.30 1.71 10.69
C ASN A 134 -0.96 1.72 9.96
N LEU A 135 0.06 1.05 10.48
CA LEU A 135 1.34 0.89 9.78
C LEU A 135 1.18 0.13 8.46
N LEU A 136 0.42 -0.97 8.46
CA LEU A 136 0.17 -1.72 7.22
C LEU A 136 -0.54 -0.85 6.17
N LYS A 137 -1.60 -0.14 6.59
CA LYS A 137 -2.35 0.77 5.71
C LYS A 137 -1.50 1.91 5.18
N ASP A 138 -0.69 2.53 6.02
CA ASP A 138 0.19 3.61 5.60
C ASP A 138 1.28 3.11 4.63
N ALA A 139 1.86 1.94 4.90
CA ALA A 139 2.90 1.35 4.04
C ALA A 139 2.40 0.99 2.64
N ASP A 140 1.19 0.45 2.54
CA ASP A 140 0.49 0.20 1.28
C ASP A 140 0.20 1.53 0.56
N MET A 141 -0.31 2.50 1.30
CA MET A 141 -0.64 3.82 0.78
C MET A 141 0.55 4.58 0.22
N MET A 142 1.71 4.47 0.86
CA MET A 142 2.96 5.07 0.37
C MET A 142 3.34 4.57 -1.03
N ASP A 143 2.94 3.35 -1.40
CA ASP A 143 3.24 2.79 -2.73
C ASP A 143 2.30 3.32 -3.84
N VAL A 144 1.19 3.95 -3.48
CA VAL A 144 0.21 4.48 -4.43
C VAL A 144 0.78 5.61 -5.30
N ILE A 145 1.69 6.40 -4.73
CA ILE A 145 2.34 7.52 -5.42
C ILE A 145 3.83 7.26 -5.72
N ASN A 146 4.25 6.00 -5.69
CA ASN A 146 5.62 5.63 -6.01
C ASN A 146 5.93 5.92 -7.50
N ILE A 147 7.07 6.58 -7.75
CA ILE A 147 7.49 7.00 -9.09
C ILE A 147 7.72 5.80 -10.02
N ASP A 148 8.32 4.71 -9.53
CA ASP A 148 8.56 3.51 -10.34
C ASP A 148 7.24 2.89 -10.82
N ARG A 149 6.19 2.96 -9.99
CA ARG A 149 4.83 2.52 -10.37
C ARG A 149 4.25 3.39 -11.48
N PHE A 150 4.48 4.70 -11.45
CA PHE A 150 4.07 5.60 -12.53
C PHE A 150 4.88 5.37 -13.81
N TYR A 151 6.19 5.11 -13.72
CA TYR A 151 7.01 4.76 -14.88
C TYR A 151 6.50 3.50 -15.60
N GLU A 152 6.29 2.40 -14.87
CA GLU A 152 5.82 1.15 -15.47
C GLU A 152 4.40 1.30 -16.05
N ALA A 153 3.51 1.96 -15.32
CA ALA A 153 2.16 2.22 -15.79
C ALA A 153 2.15 3.17 -17.01
N GLY A 154 3.06 4.14 -17.07
CA GLY A 154 3.27 5.03 -18.21
C GLY A 154 3.75 4.28 -19.45
N ARG A 155 4.66 3.33 -19.29
CA ARG A 155 5.11 2.43 -20.38
C ARG A 155 3.95 1.64 -20.97
N ILE A 156 3.07 1.11 -20.13
CA ILE A 156 1.86 0.39 -20.56
C ILE A 156 0.84 1.33 -21.22
N ALA A 157 0.75 2.58 -20.73
CA ALA A 157 -0.13 3.62 -21.26
C ALA A 157 0.15 3.92 -22.73
N GLN A 158 1.42 3.90 -23.14
CA GLN A 158 1.86 4.15 -24.52
C GLN A 158 1.43 3.05 -25.51
N MET A 159 1.06 1.85 -25.04
CA MET A 159 0.70 0.74 -25.92
C MET A 159 -0.69 0.88 -26.56
N SER A 160 -1.60 1.66 -25.97
CA SER A 160 -2.94 1.90 -26.56
C SER A 160 -3.65 3.11 -25.96
N LYS A 161 -4.56 3.73 -26.73
CA LYS A 161 -5.43 4.82 -26.23
C LYS A 161 -6.29 4.38 -25.03
N ALA A 162 -6.66 3.10 -24.96
CA ALA A 162 -7.40 2.56 -23.82
C ALA A 162 -6.54 2.54 -22.55
N ASN A 163 -5.29 2.09 -22.65
CA ASN A 163 -4.36 2.12 -21.52
C ASN A 163 -4.00 3.55 -21.10
N LEU A 164 -3.86 4.47 -22.07
CA LEU A 164 -3.65 5.88 -21.80
C LEU A 164 -4.77 6.50 -20.95
N ARG A 165 -6.03 6.17 -21.26
CA ARG A 165 -7.18 6.58 -20.43
C ARG A 165 -7.14 5.96 -19.04
N LYS A 166 -6.80 4.66 -18.92
CA LYS A 166 -6.66 4.00 -17.62
C LYS A 166 -5.57 4.65 -16.77
N PHE A 167 -4.43 4.99 -17.36
CA PHE A 167 -3.33 5.67 -16.68
C PHE A 167 -3.74 7.07 -16.20
N ARG A 168 -4.41 7.86 -17.04
CA ARG A 168 -4.99 9.15 -16.63
C ARG A 168 -5.95 9.01 -15.46
N THR A 169 -6.84 8.01 -15.50
CA THR A 169 -7.78 7.73 -14.40
C THR A 169 -7.07 7.29 -13.13
N LEU A 170 -6.00 6.50 -13.24
CA LEU A 170 -5.18 6.07 -12.10
C LEU A 170 -4.52 7.26 -11.40
N ILE A 171 -3.85 8.14 -12.16
CA ILE A 171 -3.26 9.37 -11.61
C ILE A 171 -4.35 10.21 -10.94
N TRP A 172 -5.46 10.44 -11.65
CA TRP A 172 -6.56 11.22 -11.09
C TRP A 172 -7.08 10.62 -9.78
N PHE A 173 -7.36 9.31 -9.75
CA PHE A 173 -7.86 8.61 -8.57
C PHE A 173 -6.87 8.69 -7.39
N ASN A 174 -5.59 8.45 -7.62
CA ASN A 174 -4.55 8.50 -6.58
C ASN A 174 -4.38 9.91 -5.97
N LEU A 175 -4.64 10.96 -6.75
CA LEU A 175 -4.46 12.36 -6.32
C LEU A 175 -5.73 13.02 -5.76
N HIS A 176 -6.91 12.52 -6.13
CA HIS A 176 -8.20 13.13 -5.80
C HIS A 176 -8.97 12.41 -4.69
N THR A 177 -8.45 11.30 -4.18
CA THR A 177 -9.05 10.58 -3.05
C THR A 177 -8.30 10.92 -1.75
N ASN A 178 -8.98 10.76 -0.60
CA ASN A 178 -8.36 10.88 0.74
C ASN A 178 -7.31 9.79 1.04
N ILE A 179 -6.91 9.05 0.00
CA ILE A 179 -5.91 7.99 0.00
C ILE A 179 -4.59 8.52 0.61
N LEU A 180 -4.17 9.76 0.35
CA LEU A 180 -2.92 10.30 0.92
C LEU A 180 -2.94 10.68 2.42
N GLN A 181 -4.00 10.35 3.17
CA GLN A 181 -4.07 10.60 4.61
C GLN A 181 -3.35 9.50 5.42
N MET A 182 -2.06 9.70 5.68
CA MET A 182 -1.28 8.82 6.57
C MET A 182 -1.78 8.90 8.02
N LYS A 183 -1.88 7.73 8.67
CA LYS A 183 -2.37 7.59 10.03
C LYS A 183 -1.28 7.74 11.09
N THR A 184 -0.04 7.46 10.72
CA THR A 184 1.13 7.54 11.60
C THR A 184 1.97 8.77 11.27
N ILE A 185 2.67 9.30 12.28
CA ILE A 185 3.55 10.45 12.09
C ILE A 185 4.74 10.02 11.23
N GLU A 186 5.26 8.82 11.51
CA GLU A 186 6.39 8.21 10.80
C GLU A 186 6.10 8.12 9.30
N ALA A 187 4.92 7.64 8.89
CA ALA A 187 4.57 7.60 7.47
C ALA A 187 4.36 8.99 6.86
N ARG A 188 3.87 9.99 7.62
CA ARG A 188 3.75 11.37 7.11
C ARG A 188 5.09 11.99 6.76
N VAL A 189 6.16 11.63 7.47
CA VAL A 189 7.51 12.12 7.13
C VAL A 189 7.96 11.57 5.78
N TYR A 190 7.77 10.26 5.56
CA TYR A 190 8.18 9.64 4.31
C TYR A 190 7.29 10.03 3.12
N ILE A 191 5.97 10.16 3.32
CA ILE A 191 5.08 10.58 2.22
C ILE A 191 5.39 12.01 1.76
N GLU A 192 5.84 12.89 2.68
CA GLU A 192 6.30 14.24 2.33
C GLU A 192 7.46 14.19 1.33
N GLU A 193 8.46 13.34 1.59
CA GLU A 193 9.61 13.14 0.70
C GLU A 193 9.20 12.51 -0.64
N ILE A 194 8.38 11.45 -0.61
CA ILE A 194 7.87 10.80 -1.83
C ILE A 194 7.10 11.79 -2.70
N MET A 195 6.30 12.67 -2.10
CA MET A 195 5.56 13.69 -2.82
C MET A 195 6.45 14.77 -3.42
N LYS A 196 7.50 15.21 -2.71
CA LYS A 196 8.49 16.15 -3.27
C LYS A 196 9.15 15.55 -4.51
N ASN A 197 9.62 14.30 -4.40
CA ASN A 197 10.26 13.60 -5.51
C ASN A 197 9.30 13.41 -6.68
N LEU A 198 8.02 13.10 -6.43
CA LEU A 198 7.02 12.96 -7.48
C LEU A 198 6.75 14.28 -8.21
N ILE A 199 6.67 15.40 -7.47
CA ILE A 199 6.49 16.73 -8.06
C ILE A 199 7.70 17.11 -8.91
N GLU A 200 8.92 16.86 -8.41
CA GLU A 200 10.16 17.10 -9.15
C GLU A 200 10.18 16.28 -10.44
N TRP A 201 9.94 14.98 -10.34
CA TRP A 201 9.87 14.06 -11.48
C TRP A 201 8.86 14.51 -12.54
N LEU A 202 7.64 14.89 -12.13
CA LEU A 202 6.61 15.41 -13.05
C LEU A 202 6.99 16.77 -13.67
N SER A 203 7.88 17.52 -13.03
CA SER A 203 8.36 18.83 -13.51
C SER A 203 9.59 18.73 -14.41
N GLU A 204 10.25 17.55 -14.48
CA GLU A 204 11.32 17.31 -15.45
C GLU A 204 10.80 17.49 -16.88
N ALA A 205 11.58 18.14 -17.74
CA ALA A 205 11.14 18.56 -19.06
C ALA A 205 10.53 17.41 -19.90
N GLU A 206 11.18 16.25 -19.91
CA GLU A 206 10.70 15.07 -20.65
C GLU A 206 9.35 14.58 -20.14
N ASN A 207 9.21 14.36 -18.83
CA ASN A 207 7.96 13.87 -18.24
C ASN A 207 6.85 14.91 -18.37
N TYR A 208 7.15 16.19 -18.14
CA TYR A 208 6.20 17.29 -18.26
C TYR A 208 5.63 17.35 -19.68
N LEU A 209 6.51 17.40 -20.69
CA LEU A 209 6.10 17.49 -22.09
C LEU A 209 5.28 16.27 -22.51
N TRP A 210 5.71 15.06 -22.14
CA TRP A 210 4.95 13.85 -22.44
C TRP A 210 3.53 13.90 -21.84
N HIS A 211 3.36 14.35 -20.60
CA HIS A 211 2.04 14.46 -19.98
C HIS A 211 1.19 15.57 -20.62
N VAL A 212 1.78 16.70 -21.02
CA VAL A 212 1.10 17.78 -21.73
C VAL A 212 0.61 17.33 -23.09
N GLU A 213 1.46 16.66 -23.88
CA GLU A 213 1.10 16.13 -25.20
C GLU A 213 -0.07 15.14 -25.13
N ASN A 214 -0.12 14.32 -24.07
CA ASN A 214 -1.12 13.26 -23.93
C ASN A 214 -2.41 13.70 -23.20
N PHE A 215 -2.32 14.66 -22.28
CA PHE A 215 -3.44 15.01 -21.39
C PHE A 215 -3.85 16.49 -21.42
N GLY A 216 -3.02 17.35 -22.01
CA GLY A 216 -3.20 18.80 -22.09
C GLY A 216 -2.50 19.55 -20.95
N GLU A 217 -2.06 20.77 -21.24
CA GLU A 217 -1.38 21.66 -20.29
C GLU A 217 -2.24 21.96 -19.06
N GLU A 218 -3.51 22.30 -19.26
CA GLU A 218 -4.46 22.57 -18.17
C GLU A 218 -4.57 21.38 -17.19
N TRP A 219 -4.53 20.14 -17.70
CA TRP A 219 -4.56 18.94 -16.86
C TRP A 219 -3.28 18.81 -16.03
N MET A 220 -2.13 19.11 -16.63
CA MET A 220 -0.83 19.02 -15.97
C MET A 220 -0.70 20.07 -14.87
N GLU A 221 -1.07 21.32 -15.15
CA GLU A 221 -1.04 22.41 -14.17
C GLU A 221 -1.96 22.12 -12.97
N LYS A 222 -3.19 21.64 -13.21
CA LYS A 222 -4.12 21.22 -12.16
C LYS A 222 -3.54 20.09 -11.30
N THR A 223 -2.88 19.12 -11.94
CA THR A 223 -2.25 17.98 -11.27
C THR A 223 -1.11 18.43 -10.36
N LEU A 224 -0.18 19.25 -10.86
CA LEU A 224 0.93 19.81 -10.08
C LEU A 224 0.45 20.71 -8.94
N SER A 225 -0.54 21.57 -9.21
CA SER A 225 -1.15 22.43 -8.19
C SER A 225 -1.76 21.61 -7.05
N ARG A 226 -2.50 20.54 -7.38
CA ARG A 226 -3.09 19.63 -6.39
C ARG A 226 -2.02 18.92 -5.55
N LEU A 227 -0.96 18.41 -6.19
CA LEU A 227 0.16 17.78 -5.49
C LEU A 227 0.84 18.73 -4.51
N ARG A 228 1.12 19.98 -4.94
CA ARG A 228 1.71 21.01 -4.08
C ARG A 228 0.81 21.36 -2.91
N ASN A 229 -0.51 21.50 -3.12
CA ASN A 229 -1.46 21.75 -2.04
C ASN A 229 -1.51 20.60 -1.03
N ASN A 230 -1.53 19.34 -1.51
CA ASN A 230 -1.49 18.18 -0.64
C ASN A 230 -0.16 18.13 0.17
N LEU A 231 0.97 18.43 -0.47
CA LEU A 231 2.29 18.48 0.18
C LEU A 231 2.32 19.55 1.28
N ASN A 232 1.82 20.75 0.99
CA ASN A 232 1.74 21.82 1.99
C ASN A 232 0.90 21.41 3.21
N GLY A 233 -0.23 20.73 2.99
CA GLY A 233 -1.04 20.20 4.08
C GLY A 233 -0.31 19.15 4.93
N ILE A 234 0.53 18.31 4.32
CA ILE A 234 1.36 17.34 5.05
C ILE A 234 2.43 18.06 5.88
N ILE A 235 3.12 19.05 5.30
CA ILE A 235 4.15 19.86 5.99
C ILE A 235 3.55 20.59 7.19
N GLU A 236 2.36 21.17 7.05
CA GLU A 236 1.66 21.85 8.14
C GLU A 236 1.34 20.88 9.28
N LEU A 237 0.75 19.72 8.97
CA LEU A 237 0.44 18.69 9.96
C LEU A 237 1.69 18.14 10.67
N ASN A 238 2.79 17.97 9.94
CA ASN A 238 4.07 17.54 10.50
C ASN A 238 4.61 18.61 11.46
N SER A 239 4.58 19.89 11.06
CA SER A 239 5.02 21.02 11.88
C SER A 239 4.25 21.10 13.20
N ILE A 240 2.92 20.96 13.17
CA ILE A 240 2.06 20.90 14.37
C ILE A 240 2.44 19.71 15.26
N SER A 241 2.63 18.52 14.65
CA SER A 241 2.97 17.30 15.39
C SER A 241 4.30 17.42 16.14
N TYR A 242 5.31 18.03 15.51
CA TYR A 242 6.61 18.27 16.13
C TYR A 242 6.55 19.34 17.23
N ALA A 243 5.75 20.40 17.05
CA ALA A 243 5.54 21.42 18.06
C ALA A 243 4.84 20.90 19.33
N MET A 244 3.98 19.88 19.21
CA MET A 244 3.30 19.24 20.35
C MET A 244 4.14 18.17 21.06
N ALA A 245 5.24 17.72 20.46
CA ALA A 245 6.10 16.68 21.02
C ALA A 245 7.31 17.23 21.81
N ASN A 246 7.60 18.53 21.65
CA ASN A 246 8.62 19.29 22.38
C ASN A 246 7.98 20.13 23.49
#